data_AF-A0AAD3D160-F1
#
_entry.id   AF-A0AAD3D160-F1
#
_cell.length_a   1.000
_cell.length_b   1.000
_cell.length_c   1.000
_cell.angle_alpha   90.00
_cell.angle_beta   90.00
_cell.angle_gamma   90.00
#
_symmetry.space_group_name_H-M   'P 1'
#
loop_
_entity.id
_entity.type
_entity.pdbx_description
1 polymer ?
#
loop_
_entity_poly.entity_id
_entity_poly.type
_entity_poly.pdbx_seq_one_letter_code
_entity_poly.pdbx_strand_id
1 'polypeptide(L)'
;MPPKAVYIIPIALVIILCSAGSYFAVVGKKEASKLSKVDVSSQFASVEGQCTIAGMEHSYETIRRRETTSGSNSGHTYDVCIDKVTYSFTVNGDADGIVYKSRVAQSERNSKKIMFDLGMGGTNNDLCTPNENDGILAYDGTYIADNTPFVCEGICENGTTVACWKSVETDFNEEWANCGNDECYKLVDPAVELSLAEEDAGFKETLGYFLIGLGCAVVVFSIVAFFCCCRSKGKEVM
;
A
#
# COMPACT_ATOMS: atom_id res chain seq x y z
N MET A 1 35.06 -34.76 -2.44
CA MET A 1 34.18 -34.12 -3.46
C MET A 1 33.15 -33.30 -2.72
N PRO A 2 32.93 -32.01 -3.05
CA PRO A 2 31.83 -31.27 -2.43
C PRO A 2 30.51 -31.98 -2.76
N PRO A 3 29.57 -32.10 -1.80
CA PRO A 3 28.29 -32.72 -2.08
C PRO A 3 27.58 -31.94 -3.20
N LYS A 4 27.04 -32.64 -4.20
CA LYS A 4 26.33 -32.04 -5.35
C LYS A 4 25.23 -31.06 -4.94
N ALA A 5 24.68 -31.22 -3.72
CA ALA A 5 23.71 -30.34 -3.11
C ALA A 5 24.17 -28.87 -2.96
N VAL A 6 25.47 -28.59 -2.86
CA VAL A 6 25.99 -27.23 -2.59
C VAL A 6 25.77 -26.27 -3.77
N TYR A 7 25.74 -26.77 -5.01
CA TYR A 7 25.59 -25.93 -6.20
C TYR A 7 24.12 -25.77 -6.66
N ILE A 8 23.24 -26.69 -6.27
CA ILE A 8 21.84 -26.68 -6.69
C ILE A 8 21.08 -25.52 -6.03
N ILE A 9 21.36 -25.26 -4.75
CA ILE A 9 20.69 -24.22 -3.95
C ILE A 9 20.89 -22.81 -4.54
N PRO A 10 22.13 -22.32 -4.79
CA PRO A 10 22.32 -20.97 -5.31
C PRO A 10 21.75 -20.80 -6.73
N ILE A 11 21.81 -21.83 -7.57
CA ILE A 11 21.22 -21.79 -8.92
C ILE A 11 19.69 -21.66 -8.84
N ALA A 12 19.04 -22.46 -7.99
CA ALA A 12 17.60 -22.38 -7.78
C ALA A 12 17.18 -20.99 -7.26
N LEU A 13 17.94 -20.45 -6.30
CA LEU A 13 17.70 -19.11 -5.76
C LEU A 13 17.82 -18.03 -6.84
N VAL A 14 18.84 -18.09 -7.69
CA VAL A 14 19.03 -17.13 -8.80
C VAL A 14 17.85 -17.19 -9.77
N ILE A 15 17.40 -18.39 -10.15
CA ILE A 15 16.26 -18.54 -11.06
C ILE A 15 15.01 -17.90 -10.43
N ILE A 16 14.73 -18.18 -9.16
CA ILE A 16 13.58 -17.60 -8.46
C ILE A 16 13.68 -16.07 -8.41
N LEU A 17 14.83 -15.51 -8.02
CA LEU A 17 15.04 -14.07 -7.93
C LEU A 17 14.90 -13.39 -9.29
N CYS A 18 15.52 -13.94 -10.35
CA CYS A 18 15.45 -13.37 -11.69
C CYS A 18 14.03 -13.49 -12.29
N SER A 19 13.32 -14.60 -12.06
CA SER A 19 11.95 -14.77 -12.54
C SER A 19 10.97 -13.83 -11.82
N ALA A 20 11.03 -13.76 -10.50
CA ALA A 20 10.20 -12.84 -9.71
C ALA A 20 10.52 -11.38 -10.05
N GLY A 21 11.80 -11.03 -10.14
CA GLY A 21 12.24 -9.69 -10.50
C GLY A 21 11.80 -9.26 -11.91
N SER A 22 11.89 -10.17 -12.89
CA SER A 22 11.41 -9.91 -14.25
C SER A 22 9.90 -9.70 -14.29
N TYR A 23 9.14 -10.48 -13.51
CA TYR A 23 7.70 -10.31 -13.39
C TYR A 23 7.34 -8.92 -12.85
N PHE A 24 7.92 -8.53 -11.70
CA PHE A 24 7.65 -7.22 -11.09
C PHE A 24 8.08 -6.05 -11.99
N ALA A 25 9.25 -6.14 -12.64
CA ALA A 25 9.72 -5.10 -13.56
C ALA A 25 8.78 -4.92 -14.75
N VAL A 26 8.28 -6.01 -15.34
CA VAL A 26 7.34 -5.96 -16.47
C VAL A 26 5.98 -5.41 -16.05
N VAL A 27 5.45 -5.87 -14.92
CA VAL A 27 4.15 -5.40 -14.39
C VAL A 27 4.23 -3.92 -14.02
N GLY A 28 5.22 -3.53 -13.20
CA GLY A 28 5.43 -2.14 -12.77
C GLY A 28 5.61 -1.19 -13.96
N LYS A 29 6.45 -1.55 -14.94
CA LYS A 29 6.64 -0.73 -16.15
C LYS A 29 5.37 -0.60 -16.98
N LYS A 30 4.56 -1.66 -17.09
CA LYS A 30 3.31 -1.63 -17.83
C LYS A 30 2.26 -0.77 -17.12
N GLU A 31 2.18 -0.85 -15.80
CA GLU A 31 1.30 0.00 -14.97
C GLU A 31 1.74 1.45 -15.04
N ALA A 32 3.01 1.76 -14.77
CA ALA A 32 3.56 3.11 -14.83
C ALA A 32 3.37 3.76 -16.21
N SER A 33 3.61 3.03 -17.30
CA SER A 33 3.39 3.56 -18.66
C SER A 33 1.91 3.79 -19.02
N LYS A 34 0.97 3.12 -18.34
CA LYS A 34 -0.46 3.40 -18.51
C LYS A 34 -0.84 4.65 -17.73
N LEU A 35 -0.47 4.69 -16.45
CA LEU A 35 -0.79 5.79 -15.54
C LEU A 35 -0.19 7.11 -16.03
N SER A 36 1.04 7.11 -16.55
CA SER A 36 1.71 8.31 -17.06
C SER A 36 1.04 8.96 -18.29
N LYS A 37 0.04 8.29 -18.89
CA LYS A 37 -0.73 8.81 -20.03
C LYS A 37 -2.09 9.33 -19.59
N VAL A 38 -2.48 9.11 -18.34
CA VAL A 38 -3.75 9.56 -17.79
C VAL A 38 -3.65 11.06 -17.54
N ASP A 39 -4.55 11.81 -18.16
CA ASP A 39 -4.80 13.21 -17.82
C ASP A 39 -6.04 13.28 -16.94
N VAL A 40 -5.83 13.43 -15.63
CA VAL A 40 -6.90 13.48 -14.62
C VAL A 40 -7.90 14.58 -14.95
N SER A 41 -7.43 15.73 -15.42
CA SER A 41 -8.29 16.89 -15.71
C SER A 41 -9.24 16.64 -16.89
N SER A 42 -8.88 15.71 -17.77
CA SER A 42 -9.74 15.27 -18.88
C SER A 42 -10.78 14.23 -18.47
N GLN A 43 -10.50 13.45 -17.41
CA GLN A 43 -11.32 12.32 -16.98
C GLN A 43 -12.23 12.65 -15.80
N PHE A 44 -11.85 13.62 -14.98
CA PHE A 44 -12.59 14.05 -13.81
C PHE A 44 -12.70 15.57 -13.77
N ALA A 45 -13.92 16.04 -13.58
CA ALA A 45 -14.20 17.45 -13.39
C ALA A 45 -14.56 17.72 -11.93
N SER A 46 -14.05 18.82 -11.38
CA SER A 46 -14.54 19.33 -10.10
C SER A 46 -16.01 19.71 -10.24
N VAL A 47 -16.84 19.27 -9.31
CA VAL A 47 -18.26 19.62 -9.31
C VAL A 47 -18.44 21.03 -8.77
N GLU A 48 -19.02 21.92 -9.56
CA GLU A 48 -19.43 23.24 -9.09
C GLU A 48 -20.51 23.06 -8.01
N GLY A 49 -20.23 23.48 -6.78
CA GLY A 49 -21.19 23.44 -5.69
C GLY A 49 -20.72 22.75 -4.41
N GLN A 50 -19.61 22.01 -4.40
CA GLN A 50 -19.18 21.16 -3.28
C GLN A 50 -20.20 20.06 -2.91
N CYS A 51 -19.74 19.00 -2.26
CA CYS A 51 -20.58 17.92 -1.74
C CYS A 51 -20.77 18.09 -0.23
N THR A 52 -21.93 17.71 0.30
CA THR A 52 -22.23 17.80 1.74
C THR A 52 -22.36 16.39 2.30
N ILE A 53 -21.60 16.08 3.37
CA ILE A 53 -21.69 14.79 4.05
C ILE A 53 -23.06 14.67 4.73
N ALA A 54 -23.87 13.71 4.32
CA ALA A 54 -25.20 13.45 4.86
C ALA A 54 -25.17 12.40 5.98
N GLY A 55 -24.20 11.49 5.95
CA GLY A 55 -24.06 10.42 6.91
C GLY A 55 -22.72 9.71 6.79
N MET A 56 -22.39 8.92 7.80
CA MET A 56 -21.19 8.11 7.83
C MET A 56 -21.51 6.73 8.43
N GLU A 57 -21.10 5.69 7.70
CA GLU A 57 -21.01 4.33 8.22
C GLU A 57 -19.54 4.09 8.61
N HIS A 58 -19.28 3.99 9.92
CA HIS A 58 -17.95 3.72 10.45
C HIS A 58 -17.94 2.32 11.09
N SER A 59 -16.96 1.52 10.69
CA SER A 59 -16.64 0.25 11.32
C SER A 59 -15.13 0.18 11.55
N TYR A 60 -14.71 -0.62 12.53
CA TYR A 60 -13.30 -0.81 12.80
C TYR A 60 -13.02 -2.29 13.05
N GLU A 61 -11.78 -2.70 12.77
CA GLU A 61 -11.28 -4.03 13.10
C GLU A 61 -9.87 -3.96 13.66
N THR A 62 -9.60 -4.70 14.72
CA THR A 62 -8.23 -4.87 15.23
C THR A 62 -7.55 -5.98 14.44
N ILE A 63 -6.45 -5.65 13.76
CA ILE A 63 -5.61 -6.62 13.06
C ILE A 63 -4.29 -6.76 13.81
N ARG A 64 -3.98 -8.00 14.23
CA ARG A 64 -2.67 -8.35 14.76
C ARG A 64 -1.68 -8.56 13.62
N ARG A 65 -0.70 -7.66 13.47
CA ARG A 65 0.38 -7.77 12.49
C ARG A 65 1.66 -8.25 13.15
N ARG A 66 2.45 -9.03 12.40
CA ARG A 66 3.78 -9.47 12.81
C ARG A 66 4.79 -8.90 11.84
N GLU A 67 5.59 -7.94 12.29
CA GLU A 67 6.71 -7.42 11.54
C GLU A 67 7.95 -8.22 11.90
N THR A 68 8.43 -9.02 10.96
CA THR A 68 9.74 -9.66 11.05
C THR A 68 10.76 -8.74 10.41
N THR A 69 11.60 -8.10 11.22
CA THR A 69 12.74 -7.34 10.71
C THR A 69 13.71 -8.31 10.04
N SER A 70 14.01 -8.08 8.77
CA SER A 70 14.94 -8.92 7.99
C SER A 70 16.28 -9.05 8.73
N GLY A 71 16.67 -10.28 9.06
CA GLY A 71 17.92 -10.58 9.79
C GLY A 71 17.80 -10.70 11.31
N SER A 72 16.62 -10.49 11.91
CA SER A 72 16.38 -10.77 13.33
C SER A 72 15.43 -11.95 13.53
N ASN A 73 15.76 -12.83 14.47
CA ASN A 73 14.83 -13.87 14.95
C ASN A 73 13.72 -13.29 15.85
N SER A 74 13.82 -12.01 16.24
CA SER A 74 12.77 -11.31 17.00
C SER A 74 11.75 -10.69 16.05
N GLY A 75 10.61 -11.35 15.86
CA GLY A 75 9.45 -10.72 15.25
C GLY A 75 8.73 -9.84 16.28
N HIS A 76 8.40 -8.60 15.91
CA HIS A 76 7.54 -7.76 16.72
C HIS A 76 6.10 -8.00 16.31
N THR A 77 5.26 -8.36 17.29
CA THR A 77 3.81 -8.38 17.10
C THR A 77 3.26 -7.04 17.55
N TYR A 78 2.39 -6.44 16.75
CA TYR A 78 1.69 -5.22 17.11
C TYR A 78 0.26 -5.32 16.61
N ASP A 79 -0.66 -4.85 17.45
CA ASP A 79 -2.06 -4.76 17.10
C ASP A 79 -2.28 -3.39 16.43
N VAL A 80 -2.97 -3.37 15.30
CA VAL A 80 -3.29 -2.16 14.53
C VAL A 80 -4.81 -2.05 14.47
N CYS A 81 -5.34 -0.86 14.67
CA CYS A 81 -6.75 -0.61 14.38
C CYS A 81 -6.91 -0.16 12.93
N ILE A 82 -7.74 -0.87 12.17
CA ILE A 82 -8.12 -0.48 10.82
C ILE A 82 -9.53 0.10 10.87
N ASP A 83 -9.65 1.39 10.61
CA ASP A 83 -10.93 2.06 10.45
C ASP A 83 -11.38 1.97 9.01
N LYS A 84 -12.64 1.58 8.81
CA LYS A 84 -13.32 1.50 7.52
C LYS A 84 -14.49 2.47 7.55
N VAL A 85 -14.42 3.48 6.70
CA VAL A 85 -15.41 4.57 6.67
C VAL A 85 -16.03 4.65 5.29
N THR A 86 -17.36 4.64 5.24
CA THR A 86 -18.15 4.91 4.04
C THR A 86 -19.01 6.14 4.29
N TYR A 87 -18.82 7.17 3.48
CA TYR A 87 -19.60 8.40 3.57
C TYR A 87 -20.83 8.31 2.67
N SER A 88 -21.95 8.76 3.20
CA SER A 88 -23.13 9.11 2.43
C SER A 88 -23.11 10.63 2.24
N PHE A 89 -23.24 11.11 1.00
CA PHE A 89 -23.14 12.54 0.71
C PHE A 89 -24.12 12.98 -0.38
N THR A 90 -24.48 14.26 -0.38
CA THR A 90 -25.32 14.90 -1.40
C THR A 90 -24.49 15.88 -2.21
N VAL A 91 -24.75 15.96 -3.51
CA VAL A 91 -24.12 16.95 -4.39
C VAL A 91 -24.94 18.23 -4.36
N ASN A 92 -24.34 19.37 -4.02
CA ASN A 92 -25.08 20.62 -4.01
C ASN A 92 -25.48 21.00 -5.45
N GLY A 93 -26.75 21.38 -5.63
CA GLY A 93 -27.31 21.69 -6.96
C GLY A 93 -28.01 20.51 -7.64
N ASP A 94 -27.93 19.31 -7.05
CA ASP A 94 -28.75 18.19 -7.48
C ASP A 94 -30.21 18.36 -7.00
N ALA A 95 -31.15 18.35 -7.93
CA ALA A 95 -32.54 18.75 -7.67
C ALA A 95 -33.30 17.75 -6.77
N ASP A 96 -32.85 16.50 -6.78
CA ASP A 96 -33.54 15.39 -6.12
C ASP A 96 -32.94 15.03 -4.75
N GLY A 97 -31.88 15.74 -4.32
CA GLY A 97 -31.21 15.47 -3.05
C GLY A 97 -30.69 14.04 -2.94
N ILE A 98 -30.21 13.48 -4.06
CA ILE A 98 -29.76 12.09 -4.14
C ILE A 98 -28.59 11.89 -3.19
N VAL A 99 -28.66 10.82 -2.40
CA VAL A 99 -27.60 10.42 -1.48
C VAL A 99 -26.71 9.40 -2.17
N TYR A 100 -25.47 9.81 -2.44
CA TYR A 100 -24.43 8.97 -2.99
C TYR A 100 -23.62 8.32 -1.89
N LYS A 101 -23.06 7.13 -2.16
CA LYS A 101 -22.10 6.47 -1.28
C LYS A 101 -20.69 6.57 -1.84
N SER A 102 -19.73 6.92 -0.97
CA SER A 102 -18.32 6.85 -1.30
C SER A 102 -17.85 5.40 -1.33
N ARG A 103 -16.69 5.16 -1.94
CA ARG A 103 -15.90 3.96 -1.64
C ARG A 103 -15.55 3.87 -0.15
N VAL A 104 -15.20 2.68 0.31
CA VAL A 104 -14.68 2.47 1.67
C VAL A 104 -13.30 3.10 1.76
N ALA A 105 -13.16 4.17 2.55
CA ALA A 105 -11.88 4.69 2.96
C ALA A 105 -11.33 3.83 4.10
N GLN A 106 -10.04 3.49 4.04
CA GLN A 106 -9.36 2.76 5.09
C GLN A 106 -8.25 3.61 5.68
N SER A 107 -8.18 3.69 7.00
CA SER A 107 -7.08 4.32 7.71
C SER A 107 -6.59 3.43 8.85
N GLU A 108 -5.30 3.55 9.17
CA GLU A 108 -4.69 2.82 10.27
C GLU A 108 -4.47 3.78 11.45
N ARG A 109 -4.89 3.37 12.66
CA ARG A 109 -4.63 4.11 13.91
C ARG A 109 -3.90 3.23 14.93
N ASN A 110 -3.26 3.89 15.89
CA ASN A 110 -2.67 3.26 17.09
C ASN A 110 -1.67 2.14 16.79
N SER A 111 -0.67 2.39 15.93
CA SER A 111 0.43 1.44 15.66
C SER A 111 1.40 1.34 16.86
N LYS A 112 0.92 0.86 18.01
CA LYS A 112 1.74 0.71 19.21
C LYS A 112 2.60 -0.54 19.10
N LYS A 113 3.90 -0.35 18.85
CA LYS A 113 4.89 -1.43 18.82
C LYS A 113 5.01 -2.07 20.20
N ILE A 114 4.60 -3.33 20.35
CA ILE A 114 4.77 -4.09 21.59
C ILE A 114 6.22 -4.58 21.62
N MET A 115 7.06 -3.95 22.43
CA MET A 115 8.51 -4.23 22.40
C MET A 115 8.92 -5.61 22.95
N PHE A 116 8.04 -6.32 23.68
CA PHE A 116 8.37 -7.62 24.26
C PHE A 116 7.08 -8.45 24.43
N ASP A 117 6.80 -9.35 23.50
CA ASP A 117 5.81 -10.42 23.68
C ASP A 117 6.55 -11.75 23.83
N LEU A 118 6.65 -12.24 25.08
CA LEU A 118 7.27 -13.53 25.40
C LEU A 118 6.31 -14.71 25.16
N GLY A 119 5.26 -14.53 24.34
CA GLY A 119 4.27 -15.58 24.08
C GLY A 119 3.41 -15.91 25.30
N MET A 120 3.45 -15.07 26.34
CA MET A 120 2.64 -15.20 27.54
C MET A 120 1.49 -14.21 27.47
N GLY A 121 0.47 -14.56 26.68
CA GLY A 121 -0.89 -13.99 26.75
C GLY A 121 -0.95 -12.49 27.01
N GLY A 122 -0.45 -11.67 26.09
CA GLY A 122 -0.78 -10.24 26.09
C GLY A 122 -2.29 -10.08 26.06
N THR A 123 -2.85 -9.38 27.04
CA THR A 123 -4.28 -9.08 27.12
C THR A 123 -4.70 -8.44 25.80
N ASN A 124 -5.72 -9.02 25.13
CA ASN A 124 -6.35 -8.46 23.94
C ASN A 124 -7.07 -7.17 24.30
N ASN A 125 -6.32 -6.13 24.66
CA ASN A 125 -6.87 -4.81 24.87
C ASN A 125 -7.25 -4.33 23.49
N ASP A 126 -8.55 -4.15 23.29
CA ASP A 126 -9.09 -3.55 22.09
C ASP A 126 -8.45 -2.17 21.89
N LEU A 127 -7.50 -2.07 20.97
CA LEU A 127 -6.82 -0.82 20.63
C LEU A 127 -7.67 0.10 19.75
N CYS A 128 -8.82 -0.39 19.27
CA CYS A 128 -9.77 0.38 18.48
C CYS A 128 -10.76 1.16 19.34
N THR A 129 -11.00 0.75 20.58
CA THR A 129 -11.84 1.52 21.50
C THR A 129 -11.02 2.69 22.04
N PRO A 130 -11.40 3.96 21.75
CA PRO A 130 -10.71 5.11 22.31
C PRO A 130 -10.84 5.07 23.83
N ASN A 131 -9.70 4.93 24.52
CA ASN A 131 -9.65 5.10 25.96
C ASN A 131 -9.60 6.60 26.24
N GLU A 132 -10.55 7.13 27.02
CA GLU A 132 -10.64 8.55 27.37
C GLU A 132 -9.32 9.11 27.97
N ASN A 133 -8.48 8.23 28.50
CA ASN A 133 -7.19 8.58 29.12
C ASN A 133 -6.02 8.69 28.13
N ASP A 134 -6.14 8.16 26.92
CA ASP A 134 -5.01 8.15 25.98
C ASP A 134 -4.83 9.50 25.28
N GLY A 135 -5.76 10.44 25.48
CA GLY A 135 -5.74 11.75 24.83
C GLY A 135 -5.95 11.67 23.31
N ILE A 136 -6.16 10.47 22.77
CA ILE A 136 -6.48 10.18 21.37
C ILE A 136 -7.97 10.43 21.16
N LEU A 137 -8.40 11.65 21.49
CA LEU A 137 -9.55 12.24 20.83
C LEU A 137 -9.05 12.69 19.47
N ALA A 138 -9.82 12.37 18.44
CA ALA A 138 -9.58 12.70 17.04
C ALA A 138 -8.57 11.79 16.33
N TYR A 139 -9.02 11.43 15.14
CA TYR A 139 -8.33 10.76 14.08
C TYR A 139 -7.04 11.51 13.72
N ASP A 140 -5.95 11.21 14.42
CA ASP A 140 -4.61 11.49 13.90
C ASP A 140 -4.34 10.45 12.81
N GLY A 141 -5.06 10.61 11.69
CA GLY A 141 -4.96 9.74 10.54
C GLY A 141 -3.57 9.90 9.97
N THR A 142 -2.69 8.94 10.24
CA THR A 142 -1.39 8.89 9.56
C THR A 142 -1.64 8.79 8.06
N TYR A 143 -1.23 9.85 7.36
CA TYR A 143 -1.25 10.03 5.92
C TYR A 143 -0.73 8.78 5.20
N ILE A 144 -1.48 8.28 4.23
CA ILE A 144 -0.91 7.44 3.18
C ILE A 144 -0.26 8.41 2.19
N ALA A 145 1.02 8.71 2.44
CA ALA A 145 1.98 9.45 1.62
C ALA A 145 1.60 10.90 1.18
N ASP A 146 2.48 11.83 1.56
CA ASP A 146 2.76 13.13 0.94
C ASP A 146 1.58 14.07 0.63
N ASN A 147 1.19 14.85 1.66
CA ASN A 147 0.76 16.26 1.55
C ASN A 147 -0.33 16.60 0.51
N THR A 148 -1.26 15.68 0.30
CA THR A 148 -2.37 15.85 -0.62
C THR A 148 -3.68 16.11 0.14
N PRO A 149 -4.53 17.04 -0.34
CA PRO A 149 -5.72 17.45 0.38
C PRO A 149 -6.79 16.37 0.28
N PHE A 150 -6.76 15.40 1.20
CA PHE A 150 -7.99 14.79 1.68
C PHE A 150 -8.78 15.90 2.39
N VAL A 151 -10.04 16.13 2.02
CA VAL A 151 -10.79 17.31 2.49
C VAL A 151 -11.10 17.27 3.99
N CYS A 152 -10.82 16.14 4.66
CA CYS A 152 -10.92 16.00 6.10
C CYS A 152 -9.64 15.35 6.65
N GLU A 153 -8.91 16.05 7.52
CA GLU A 153 -7.92 15.42 8.38
C GLU A 153 -8.66 14.47 9.35
N GLY A 154 -8.78 13.20 8.96
CA GLY A 154 -9.51 12.18 9.73
C GLY A 154 -10.93 11.90 9.23
N ILE A 155 -11.89 11.86 10.15
CA ILE A 155 -13.31 11.63 9.84
C ILE A 155 -14.06 12.95 9.71
N CYS A 156 -14.78 13.11 8.60
CA CYS A 156 -15.68 14.25 8.41
C CYS A 156 -16.94 14.08 9.27
N GLU A 157 -17.40 15.16 9.90
CA GLU A 157 -18.70 15.18 10.57
C GLU A 157 -19.86 15.28 9.56
N ASN A 158 -21.05 14.87 10.00
CA ASN A 158 -22.26 15.07 9.20
C ASN A 158 -22.53 16.58 9.05
N GLY A 159 -22.84 17.01 7.83
CA GLY A 159 -23.06 18.40 7.46
C GLY A 159 -21.79 19.10 6.95
N THR A 160 -20.60 18.49 7.05
CA THR A 160 -19.38 19.06 6.48
C THR A 160 -19.48 19.16 4.97
N THR A 161 -19.10 20.31 4.42
CA THR A 161 -19.02 20.54 2.99
C THR A 161 -17.60 20.27 2.50
N VAL A 162 -17.46 19.44 1.47
CA VAL A 162 -16.19 18.94 0.93
C VAL A 162 -16.10 19.11 -0.58
N ALA A 163 -14.89 19.23 -1.12
CA ALA A 163 -14.69 19.15 -2.56
C ALA A 163 -15.06 17.76 -3.09
N CYS A 164 -15.60 17.71 -4.30
CA CYS A 164 -15.92 16.45 -4.95
C CYS A 164 -15.76 16.54 -6.47
N TRP A 165 -15.49 15.39 -7.06
CA TRP A 165 -15.18 15.23 -8.47
C TRP A 165 -16.17 14.27 -9.10
N LYS A 166 -16.65 14.60 -10.30
CA LYS A 166 -17.46 13.72 -11.12
C LYS A 166 -16.64 13.22 -12.29
N SER A 167 -16.77 11.95 -12.60
CA SER A 167 -16.22 11.40 -13.82
C SER A 167 -16.87 12.01 -15.07
N VAL A 168 -16.05 12.31 -16.08
CA VAL A 168 -16.50 12.84 -17.38
C VAL A 168 -16.91 11.70 -18.32
N GLU A 169 -16.31 10.53 -18.16
CA GLU A 169 -16.64 9.32 -18.93
C GLU A 169 -17.44 8.33 -18.06
N THR A 170 -18.28 7.52 -18.68
CA THR A 170 -19.17 6.59 -17.97
C THR A 170 -18.56 5.23 -17.70
N ASP A 171 -17.48 4.86 -18.39
CA ASP A 171 -16.90 3.51 -18.37
C ASP A 171 -15.39 3.54 -18.04
N PHE A 172 -15.07 3.68 -16.76
CA PHE A 172 -13.69 3.49 -16.27
C PHE A 172 -13.51 2.07 -15.73
N ASN A 173 -12.59 1.32 -16.33
CA ASN A 173 -12.19 -0.02 -15.86
C ASN A 173 -10.81 -0.01 -15.19
N GLU A 174 -10.41 1.12 -14.60
CA GLU A 174 -9.15 1.24 -13.88
C GLU A 174 -9.40 1.23 -12.37
N GLU A 175 -8.63 0.43 -11.64
CA GLU A 175 -8.85 0.19 -10.21
C GLU A 175 -8.72 1.48 -9.38
N TRP A 176 -7.74 2.34 -9.71
CA TRP A 176 -7.58 3.65 -9.06
C TRP A 176 -8.75 4.60 -9.35
N ALA A 177 -9.42 4.45 -10.50
CA ALA A 177 -10.50 5.33 -10.93
C ALA A 177 -11.88 4.97 -10.34
N ASN A 178 -12.00 3.83 -9.65
CA ASN A 178 -13.28 3.35 -9.13
C ASN A 178 -13.87 4.28 -8.05
N CYS A 179 -15.12 4.69 -8.25
CA CYS A 179 -15.85 5.59 -7.36
C CYS A 179 -16.73 4.87 -6.32
N GLY A 180 -17.13 3.63 -6.57
CA GLY A 180 -18.04 2.86 -5.70
C GLY A 180 -19.52 3.24 -5.79
N ASN A 181 -19.93 4.06 -6.77
CA ASN A 181 -21.32 4.43 -7.06
C ASN A 181 -21.56 4.53 -8.57
N ASP A 182 -22.81 4.40 -9.00
CA ASP A 182 -23.19 4.31 -10.42
C ASP A 182 -22.86 5.57 -11.24
N GLU A 183 -22.99 6.76 -10.64
CA GLU A 183 -22.73 8.06 -11.28
C GLU A 183 -21.26 8.53 -11.19
N CYS A 184 -20.40 7.70 -10.59
CA CYS A 184 -18.98 7.91 -10.34
C CYS A 184 -18.59 9.30 -9.77
N TYR A 185 -19.02 9.55 -8.53
CA TYR A 185 -18.54 10.68 -7.72
C TYR A 185 -17.44 10.27 -6.75
N LYS A 186 -16.41 11.10 -6.62
CA LYS A 186 -15.30 10.98 -5.66
C LYS A 186 -15.24 12.14 -4.69
N LEU A 187 -14.92 11.84 -3.43
CA LEU A 187 -14.63 12.83 -2.37
C LEU A 187 -13.12 13.07 -2.19
N VAL A 188 -12.29 12.30 -2.88
CA VAL A 188 -10.84 12.42 -2.88
C VAL A 188 -10.41 12.91 -4.24
N ASP A 189 -9.45 13.82 -4.27
CA ASP A 189 -8.90 14.34 -5.51
C ASP A 189 -8.31 13.20 -6.36
N PRO A 190 -8.85 12.93 -7.55
CA PRO A 190 -8.37 11.85 -8.40
C PRO A 190 -6.89 12.01 -8.80
N ALA A 191 -6.33 13.23 -8.78
CA ALA A 191 -4.92 13.47 -9.07
C ALA A 191 -4.00 12.88 -8.00
N VAL A 192 -4.46 12.91 -6.76
CA VAL A 192 -3.77 12.32 -5.61
C VAL A 192 -3.72 10.81 -5.72
N GLU A 193 -4.87 10.21 -6.05
CA GLU A 193 -4.97 8.77 -6.23
C GLU A 193 -4.14 8.26 -7.41
N LEU A 194 -4.08 9.04 -8.49
CA LEU A 194 -3.21 8.74 -9.62
C LEU A 194 -1.73 8.77 -9.18
N SER A 195 -1.31 9.81 -8.44
CA SER A 195 0.08 9.92 -7.95
C SER A 195 0.46 8.72 -7.07
N LEU A 196 -0.42 8.29 -6.16
CA LEU A 196 -0.19 7.11 -5.33
C LEU A 196 -0.10 5.82 -6.15
N ALA A 197 -0.94 5.68 -7.18
CA ALA A 197 -0.88 4.55 -8.09
C ALA A 197 0.41 4.55 -8.92
N GLU A 198 0.90 5.72 -9.34
CA GLU A 198 2.18 5.88 -10.04
C GLU A 198 3.36 5.52 -9.14
N GLU A 199 3.34 5.93 -7.88
CA GLU A 199 4.36 5.57 -6.89
C GLU A 199 4.39 4.05 -6.63
N ASP A 200 3.23 3.41 -6.45
CA ASP A 200 3.16 1.96 -6.29
C ASP A 200 3.69 1.22 -7.52
N ALA A 201 3.31 1.67 -8.73
CA ALA A 201 3.83 1.10 -9.97
C ALA A 201 5.36 1.29 -10.10
N GLY A 202 5.88 2.46 -9.75
CA GLY A 202 7.31 2.76 -9.72
C GLY A 202 8.07 1.94 -8.67
N PHE A 203 7.46 1.70 -7.50
CA PHE A 203 8.01 0.83 -6.47
C PHE A 203 8.10 -0.62 -6.98
N LYS A 204 7.05 -1.17 -7.60
CA LYS A 204 7.06 -2.50 -8.22
C LYS A 204 8.16 -2.63 -9.27
N GLU A 205 8.33 -1.63 -10.13
CA GLU A 205 9.39 -1.61 -11.14
C GLU A 205 10.79 -1.63 -10.46
N THR A 206 11.00 -0.77 -9.48
CA THR A 206 12.27 -0.64 -8.73
C THR A 206 12.61 -1.94 -8.00
N LEU A 207 11.63 -2.54 -7.31
CA LEU A 207 11.78 -3.82 -6.62
C LEU A 207 12.12 -4.94 -7.62
N GLY A 208 11.52 -4.93 -8.81
CA GLY A 208 11.82 -5.87 -9.88
C GLY A 208 13.29 -5.84 -10.31
N TYR A 209 13.82 -4.65 -10.63
CA TYR A 209 15.24 -4.51 -11.00
C TYR A 209 16.18 -4.84 -9.85
N PHE A 210 15.82 -4.49 -8.61
CA PHE A 210 16.59 -4.85 -7.43
C PHE A 210 16.75 -6.37 -7.27
N LEU A 211 15.66 -7.13 -7.43
CA LEU A 211 15.70 -8.61 -7.35
C LEU A 211 16.56 -9.23 -8.47
N ILE A 212 16.49 -8.70 -9.69
CA ILE A 212 17.35 -9.13 -10.80
C ILE A 212 18.82 -8.83 -10.47
N GLY A 213 19.12 -7.65 -9.94
CA GLY A 213 20.46 -7.25 -9.51
C GLY A 213 21.03 -8.19 -8.44
N LEU A 214 20.23 -8.55 -7.42
CA LEU A 214 20.60 -9.54 -6.42
C LEU A 214 20.87 -10.92 -7.03
N GLY A 215 20.02 -11.38 -7.95
CA GLY A 215 20.22 -12.63 -8.68
C GLY A 215 21.57 -12.66 -9.42
N CYS A 216 21.88 -11.59 -10.17
CA CYS A 216 23.16 -11.44 -10.86
C CYS A 216 24.36 -11.41 -9.90
N ALA A 217 24.24 -10.73 -8.75
CA ALA A 217 25.30 -10.67 -7.74
C ALA A 217 25.61 -12.06 -7.16
N VAL A 218 24.59 -12.89 -6.90
CA VAL A 218 24.76 -14.27 -6.42
C VAL A 218 25.51 -15.13 -7.46
N VAL A 219 25.25 -14.95 -8.76
CA VAL A 219 25.98 -15.65 -9.82
C VAL A 219 27.45 -15.26 -9.84
N VAL A 220 27.75 -13.95 -9.83
CA VAL A 220 29.13 -13.45 -9.83
C VAL A 220 29.89 -13.96 -8.60
N PHE A 221 29.28 -13.87 -7.42
CA PHE A 221 29.90 -14.37 -6.19
C PHE A 221 30.17 -15.87 -6.24
N SER A 222 29.23 -16.66 -6.77
CA SER A 222 29.39 -18.11 -6.93
C SER A 222 30.55 -18.47 -7.88
N ILE A 223 30.70 -17.73 -8.98
CA ILE A 223 31.79 -17.89 -9.93
C ILE A 223 33.15 -17.56 -9.27
N VAL A 224 33.23 -16.43 -8.55
CA VAL A 224 34.46 -16.03 -7.84
C VAL A 224 34.85 -17.06 -6.78
N ALA A 225 33.90 -17.50 -5.96
CA ALA A 225 34.13 -18.51 -4.93
C ALA A 225 34.63 -19.83 -5.55
N PHE A 226 34.07 -20.24 -6.68
CA PHE A 226 34.52 -21.42 -7.42
C PHE A 226 35.98 -21.27 -7.88
N PHE A 227 36.36 -20.13 -8.48
CA PHE A 227 37.74 -19.88 -8.89
C PHE A 227 38.72 -19.84 -7.71
N CYS A 228 38.34 -19.23 -6.58
CA CYS A 228 39.15 -19.21 -5.37
C CYS A 228 39.38 -20.63 -4.81
N CYS A 229 38.33 -21.46 -4.76
CA CYS A 229 38.42 -22.84 -4.29
C CYS A 229 39.30 -23.70 -5.20
N CYS A 230 39.19 -23.53 -6.52
CA CYS A 230 40.02 -24.24 -7.49
C CYS A 230 41.50 -23.87 -7.37
N ARG A 231 41.83 -22.59 -7.13
CA ARG A 231 43.22 -22.14 -6.98
C ARG A 231 43.89 -22.64 -5.70
N SER A 232 43.14 -22.78 -4.60
CA SER A 232 43.69 -23.26 -3.32
C SER A 232 44.19 -24.71 -3.41
N LYS A 233 43.46 -25.58 -4.12
CA LYS A 233 43.83 -27.00 -4.26
C LYS A 233 45.09 -27.23 -5.10
N GLY A 234 45.45 -26.28 -5.96
CA GLY A 234 46.68 -26.36 -6.76
C GLY A 234 47.97 -26.18 -5.96
N LYS A 235 47.91 -25.66 -4.73
CA LYS A 235 49.11 -25.37 -3.91
C LYS A 235 49.53 -26.52 -2.99
N GLU A 236 48.69 -27.54 -2.76
CA GLU A 236 49.04 -28.67 -1.88
C GLU A 236 49.80 -29.80 -2.60
N VAL A 237 50.02 -29.67 -3.92
CA VAL A 237 50.68 -30.70 -4.76
C VAL A 237 52.07 -30.26 -5.25
N MET A 238 52.61 -29.17 -4.69
CA MET A 238 53.99 -28.72 -4.88
C MET A 238 54.69 -28.65 -3.54
#